data_AF-A0A7Y0N2V1-F1
#
_entry.id   AF-A0A7Y0N2V1-F1
#
_cell.length_a   1.000
_cell.length_b   1.000
_cell.length_c   1.000
_cell.angle_alpha   90.00
_cell.angle_beta   90.00
_cell.angle_gamma   90.00
#
_symmetry.space_group_name_H-M   'P 1'
#
loop_
_entity.id
_entity.type
_entity.pdbx_description
1 polymer ?
#
loop_
_entity_poly.entity_id
_entity_poly.type
_entity_poly.pdbx_seq_one_letter_code
_entity_poly.pdbx_strand_id
1 'polypeptide(L)'
;PNKLRGIAVKRGMMDEDAAARLSDKECFNLIFAPGFSSKEKISDISGRGVGMDVVKTAINTLNGSIDIDSELGKGTKITIKVPLTLAILPTLMVGVGGHPFALPLASVNEIFHLDLSRTNVVDGQLTIIVRDKSIPLFYLQNWLASKSPRVEQRIGHGHVVIVQIGSQ
;
A
#
# COMPACT_ATOMS: atom_id res chain seq x y z
N PRO A 1 34.43 10.39 -0.40
CA PRO A 1 33.90 11.71 -0.83
C PRO A 1 34.38 12.17 -2.22
N ASN A 2 35.66 12.55 -2.41
CA ASN A 2 36.11 13.19 -3.66
C ASN A 2 35.86 12.38 -4.94
N LYS A 3 35.99 11.05 -4.88
CA LYS A 3 35.66 10.18 -6.02
C LYS A 3 34.18 10.28 -6.44
N LEU A 4 33.27 10.40 -5.47
CA LEU A 4 31.83 10.53 -5.73
C LEU A 4 31.48 11.91 -6.30
N ARG A 5 32.11 12.98 -5.79
CA ARG A 5 32.01 14.34 -6.37
C ARG A 5 32.39 14.33 -7.85
N GLY A 6 33.55 13.75 -8.17
CA GLY A 6 34.02 13.66 -9.55
C GLY A 6 33.11 12.84 -10.47
N ILE A 7 32.53 11.74 -9.97
CA ILE A 7 31.54 10.95 -10.74
C ILE A 7 30.26 11.75 -10.98
N ALA A 8 29.81 12.53 -9.99
CA ALA A 8 28.61 13.36 -10.13
C ALA A 8 28.77 14.45 -11.20
N VAL A 9 29.91 15.13 -11.21
CA VAL A 9 30.24 16.14 -12.23
C VAL A 9 30.36 15.49 -13.61
N LYS A 10 31.13 14.39 -13.75
CA LYS A 10 31.31 13.70 -15.04
C LYS A 10 29.99 13.21 -15.67
N ARG A 11 29.00 12.91 -14.85
CA ARG A 11 27.67 12.46 -15.29
C ARG A 11 26.67 13.60 -15.46
N GLY A 12 27.10 14.86 -15.30
CA GLY A 12 26.26 16.04 -15.49
C GLY A 12 25.17 16.21 -14.44
N MET A 13 25.29 15.58 -13.27
CA MET A 13 24.30 15.73 -12.19
C MET A 13 24.42 17.09 -11.48
N MET A 14 25.59 17.72 -11.54
CA MET A 14 25.89 19.03 -10.96
C MET A 14 27.21 19.57 -11.53
N ASP A 15 27.43 20.88 -11.39
CA ASP A 15 28.71 21.52 -11.73
C ASP A 15 29.77 21.31 -10.62
N GLU A 16 31.03 21.66 -10.94
CA GLU A 16 32.16 21.48 -10.02
C GLU A 16 32.01 22.31 -8.75
N ASP A 17 31.48 23.53 -8.86
CA ASP A 17 31.29 24.44 -7.73
C ASP A 17 30.24 23.90 -6.75
N ALA A 18 29.13 23.35 -7.25
CA ALA A 18 28.09 22.71 -6.46
C ALA A 18 28.62 21.42 -5.81
N ALA A 19 29.39 20.61 -6.54
CA ALA A 19 29.98 19.40 -5.99
C ALA A 19 31.01 19.70 -4.88
N ALA A 20 31.76 20.79 -5.00
CA ALA A 20 32.73 21.23 -4.00
C ALA A 20 32.07 21.71 -2.70
N ARG A 21 30.86 22.27 -2.78
CA ARG A 21 30.09 22.73 -1.61
C ARG A 21 29.46 21.60 -0.79
N LEU A 22 29.36 20.39 -1.33
CA LEU A 22 28.78 19.25 -0.60
C LEU A 22 29.66 18.89 0.60
N SER A 23 29.03 18.74 1.76
CA SER A 23 29.61 18.04 2.89
C SER A 23 29.92 16.57 2.53
N ASP A 24 30.79 15.92 3.29
CA ASP A 24 31.12 14.52 3.04
C ASP A 24 29.89 13.60 3.16
N LYS A 25 28.96 13.93 4.07
CA LYS A 25 27.70 13.20 4.24
C LYS A 25 26.80 13.33 3.02
N GLU A 26 26.61 14.56 2.51
CA GLU A 26 25.84 14.78 1.28
C GLU A 26 26.50 14.12 0.07
N CYS A 27 27.83 14.07 0.06
CA CYS A 27 28.58 13.39 -0.98
C CYS A 27 28.32 11.87 -0.98
N PHE A 28 28.21 11.23 0.20
CA PHE A 28 27.80 9.82 0.27
C PHE A 28 26.37 9.60 -0.19
N ASN A 29 25.46 10.56 0.03
CA ASN A 29 24.07 10.45 -0.43
C ASN A 29 23.94 10.40 -1.97
N LEU A 30 24.96 10.85 -2.71
CA LEU A 30 24.99 10.75 -4.17
C LEU A 30 24.87 9.30 -4.66
N ILE A 31 25.31 8.31 -3.88
CA ILE A 31 25.21 6.91 -4.28
C ILE A 31 23.76 6.44 -4.44
N PHE A 32 22.81 7.12 -3.81
CA PHE A 32 21.40 6.81 -3.92
C PHE A 32 20.69 7.54 -5.07
N ALA A 33 21.41 8.39 -5.81
CA ALA A 33 20.81 9.07 -6.96
C ALA A 33 20.50 8.04 -8.07
N PRO A 34 19.36 8.18 -8.77
CA PRO A 34 18.98 7.27 -9.84
C PRO A 34 20.10 7.09 -10.86
N GLY A 35 20.42 5.84 -11.17
CA GLY A 35 21.46 5.52 -12.14
C GLY A 35 22.90 5.85 -11.69
N PHE A 36 23.12 6.32 -10.46
CA PHE A 36 24.47 6.54 -9.92
C PHE A 36 25.18 5.20 -9.74
N SER A 37 26.29 5.01 -10.44
CA SER A 37 27.13 3.83 -10.33
C SER A 37 28.59 4.20 -10.50
N SER A 38 29.45 3.61 -9.67
CA SER A 38 30.90 3.76 -9.73
C SER A 38 31.57 2.81 -10.72
N LYS A 39 30.81 1.94 -11.41
CA LYS A 39 31.32 1.00 -12.40
C LYS A 39 31.45 1.66 -13.78
N GLU A 40 32.62 1.53 -14.39
CA GLU A 40 32.88 1.93 -15.79
C GLU A 40 32.54 0.81 -16.80
N LYS A 41 32.56 -0.47 -16.37
CA LYS A 41 32.16 -1.63 -17.16
C LYS A 41 31.06 -2.43 -16.46
N ILE A 42 30.11 -2.91 -17.24
CA ILE A 42 29.07 -3.85 -16.80
C ILE A 42 29.75 -5.20 -16.53
N SER A 43 29.53 -5.80 -15.37
CA SER A 43 30.11 -7.10 -14.99
C SER A 43 29.00 -8.11 -14.71
N ASP A 44 29.02 -9.26 -15.38
CA ASP A 44 27.93 -10.25 -15.40
C ASP A 44 27.62 -10.93 -14.04
N ILE A 45 28.47 -10.73 -13.01
CA ILE A 45 28.31 -11.38 -11.70
C ILE A 45 27.47 -10.54 -10.70
N SER A 46 27.05 -9.31 -11.06
CA SER A 46 26.04 -8.52 -10.29
C SER A 46 24.63 -8.58 -10.90
N GLY A 47 24.29 -9.66 -11.62
CA GLY A 47 23.13 -9.84 -12.51
C GLY A 47 21.71 -9.69 -11.97
N ARG A 48 21.47 -8.89 -10.92
CA ARG A 48 20.14 -8.36 -10.57
C ARG A 48 20.05 -6.83 -10.67
N GLY A 49 21.15 -6.13 -10.93
CA GLY A 49 21.12 -4.68 -11.16
C GLY A 49 20.55 -3.86 -10.01
N VAL A 50 20.64 -4.34 -8.76
CA VAL A 50 20.10 -3.63 -7.61
C VAL A 50 21.05 -2.50 -7.25
N GLY A 51 20.85 -1.34 -7.86
CA GLY A 51 21.52 -0.10 -7.50
C GLY A 51 21.09 0.37 -6.11
N MET A 52 21.91 1.22 -5.51
CA MET A 52 21.59 1.82 -4.21
C MET A 52 20.37 2.74 -4.30
N ASP A 53 20.02 3.20 -5.50
CA ASP A 53 18.75 3.88 -5.81
C ASP A 53 17.52 2.95 -5.60
N VAL A 54 17.59 1.70 -6.03
CA VAL A 54 16.56 0.68 -5.80
C VAL A 54 16.44 0.37 -4.29
N VAL A 55 17.57 0.27 -3.59
CA VAL A 55 17.58 0.06 -2.14
C VAL A 55 16.91 1.22 -1.40
N LYS A 56 17.26 2.47 -1.72
CA LYS A 56 16.63 3.66 -1.12
C LYS A 56 15.13 3.70 -1.41
N THR A 57 14.73 3.37 -2.64
CA THR A 57 13.32 3.32 -3.03
C THR A 57 12.56 2.29 -2.20
N ALA A 58 13.08 1.07 -2.04
CA ALA A 58 12.44 0.04 -1.23
C ALA A 58 12.27 0.45 0.24
N ILE A 59 13.28 1.10 0.83
CA ILE A 59 13.24 1.58 2.22
C ILE A 59 12.21 2.71 2.36
N ASN A 60 12.14 3.64 1.40
CA ASN A 60 11.16 4.73 1.41
C ASN A 60 9.71 4.21 1.29
N THR A 61 9.47 3.14 0.52
CA THR A 61 8.13 2.50 0.43
C THR A 61 7.65 1.97 1.78
N LEU A 62 8.57 1.58 2.65
CA LEU A 62 8.26 1.17 4.03
C LEU A 62 8.16 2.36 5.00
N ASN A 63 8.09 3.59 4.50
CA ASN A 63 8.21 4.82 5.31
C ASN A 63 9.48 4.84 6.17
N GLY A 64 10.54 4.18 5.71
CA GLY A 64 11.84 4.11 6.37
C GLY A 64 12.80 5.23 5.95
N SER A 65 14.01 5.18 6.49
CA SER A 65 15.12 6.06 6.17
C SER A 65 16.43 5.27 6.09
N ILE A 66 17.37 5.74 5.27
CA ILE A 66 18.72 5.18 5.13
C ILE A 66 19.76 6.30 5.27
N ASP A 67 20.84 6.04 6.02
CA ASP A 67 21.94 6.97 6.26
C ASP A 67 23.29 6.26 6.10
N ILE A 68 24.32 7.00 5.68
CA ILE A 68 25.68 6.47 5.46
C ILE A 68 26.69 7.31 6.24
N ASP A 69 27.53 6.61 6.99
CA ASP A 69 28.72 7.14 7.62
C ASP A 69 29.92 6.34 7.12
N SER A 70 30.95 7.00 6.59
CA SER A 70 32.07 6.33 5.94
C SER A 70 33.33 7.15 6.11
N GLU A 71 34.39 6.51 6.59
CA GLU A 71 35.70 7.12 6.74
C GLU A 71 36.76 6.18 6.18
N LEU A 72 37.66 6.74 5.37
CA LEU A 72 38.72 5.97 4.73
C LEU A 72 39.62 5.32 5.79
N GLY A 73 39.86 4.01 5.66
CA GLY A 73 40.65 3.25 6.63
C GLY A 73 39.89 2.83 7.90
N LYS A 74 38.69 3.36 8.17
CA LYS A 74 37.85 2.92 9.31
C LYS A 74 36.62 2.11 8.89
N GLY A 75 36.28 2.13 7.60
CA GLY A 75 35.19 1.36 7.04
C GLY A 75 33.95 2.20 6.75
N THR A 76 32.80 1.54 6.55
CA THR A 76 31.53 2.19 6.21
C THR A 76 30.40 1.58 7.02
N LYS A 77 29.57 2.43 7.63
CA LYS A 77 28.36 2.08 8.36
C LYS A 77 27.15 2.59 7.59
N ILE A 78 26.23 1.67 7.29
CA ILE A 78 24.93 1.98 6.71
C ILE A 78 23.88 1.77 7.79
N THR A 79 23.09 2.80 8.08
CA THR A 79 22.01 2.75 9.08
C THR A 79 20.67 2.78 8.36
N ILE A 80 19.86 1.74 8.55
CA ILE A 80 18.50 1.64 8.00
C ILE A 80 17.52 1.70 9.17
N LYS A 81 16.53 2.58 9.09
CA LYS A 81 15.43 2.67 10.05
C LYS A 81 14.13 2.43 9.30
N VAL A 82 13.33 1.48 9.76
CA VAL A 82 11.98 1.23 9.23
C VAL A 82 10.99 1.25 10.39
N PRO A 83 9.83 1.91 10.27
CA PRO A 83 8.78 1.84 11.27
C PRO A 83 8.41 0.40 11.58
N LEU A 84 8.40 0.05 12.87
CA LEU A 84 7.84 -1.21 13.34
C LEU A 84 6.32 -1.04 13.45
N THR A 85 5.62 -1.07 12.33
CA THR A 85 4.15 -1.06 12.34
C THR A 85 3.65 -2.32 11.67
N LEU A 86 3.06 -3.22 12.45
CA LEU A 86 2.13 -4.21 11.92
C LEU A 86 0.92 -3.41 11.41
N ALA A 87 0.65 -3.46 10.11
CA ALA A 87 -0.57 -2.89 9.55
C ALA A 87 -1.76 -3.73 10.01
N ILE A 88 -2.34 -3.37 11.16
CA ILE A 88 -3.54 -4.01 11.71
C ILE A 88 -4.75 -3.24 11.17
N LEU A 89 -5.41 -3.82 10.18
CA LEU A 89 -6.69 -3.31 9.69
C LEU A 89 -7.82 -4.03 10.46
N PRO A 90 -8.62 -3.34 11.29
CA PRO A 90 -9.77 -3.97 11.93
C PRO A 90 -10.80 -4.36 10.87
N THR A 91 -11.33 -5.59 10.98
CA THR A 91 -12.31 -6.13 10.04
C THR A 91 -13.50 -6.77 10.75
N LEU A 92 -14.66 -6.70 10.12
CA LEU A 92 -15.85 -7.47 10.47
C LEU A 92 -15.82 -8.79 9.70
N MET A 93 -15.81 -9.91 10.42
CA MET A 93 -15.88 -11.25 9.82
C MET A 93 -17.32 -11.63 9.51
N VAL A 94 -17.59 -12.08 8.28
CA VAL A 94 -18.91 -12.53 7.82
C VAL A 94 -18.81 -13.89 7.12
N GLY A 95 -19.79 -14.76 7.34
CA GLY A 95 -19.89 -16.06 6.66
C GLY A 95 -20.78 -15.97 5.43
N VAL A 96 -20.26 -16.33 4.26
CA VAL A 96 -21.01 -16.35 3.00
C VAL A 96 -20.80 -17.68 2.30
N GLY A 97 -21.89 -18.42 2.04
CA GLY A 97 -21.81 -19.71 1.34
C GLY A 97 -20.93 -20.77 2.04
N GLY A 98 -20.75 -20.68 3.36
CA GLY A 98 -19.87 -21.57 4.13
C GLY A 98 -18.40 -21.14 4.16
N HIS A 99 -18.06 -19.97 3.62
CA HIS A 99 -16.69 -19.43 3.64
C HIS A 99 -16.62 -18.12 4.45
N PRO A 100 -15.54 -17.90 5.21
CA PRO A 100 -15.32 -16.65 5.92
C PRO A 100 -14.83 -15.55 4.96
N PHE A 101 -15.38 -14.35 5.12
CA PHE A 101 -14.95 -13.12 4.45
C PHE A 101 -14.73 -12.02 5.50
N ALA A 102 -13.92 -11.03 5.16
CA ALA A 102 -13.59 -9.90 6.03
C ALA A 102 -13.96 -8.59 5.34
N LEU A 103 -14.77 -7.76 6.01
CA LEU A 103 -15.09 -6.40 5.59
C LEU A 103 -14.26 -5.41 6.42
N PRO A 104 -13.58 -4.42 5.83
CA PRO A 104 -12.91 -3.37 6.58
C PRO A 104 -13.90 -2.68 7.53
N LEU A 105 -13.60 -2.63 8.83
CA LEU A 105 -14.53 -2.08 9.81
C LEU A 105 -14.79 -0.59 9.55
N ALA A 106 -13.80 0.12 9.00
CA ALA A 106 -13.92 1.52 8.58
C ALA A 106 -14.97 1.75 7.48
N SER A 107 -15.33 0.72 6.70
CA SER A 107 -16.37 0.80 5.67
C SER A 107 -17.75 0.39 6.20
N VAL A 108 -17.85 -0.17 7.41
CA VAL A 108 -19.12 -0.62 8.00
C VAL A 108 -19.74 0.53 8.78
N ASN A 109 -20.89 1.00 8.31
CA ASN A 109 -21.63 2.09 8.97
C ASN A 109 -22.54 1.55 10.07
N GLU A 110 -23.29 0.48 9.79
CA GLU A 110 -24.25 -0.09 10.74
C GLU A 110 -24.49 -1.58 10.48
N ILE A 111 -24.78 -2.34 11.54
CA ILE A 111 -25.18 -3.75 11.48
C ILE A 111 -26.50 -3.89 12.24
N PHE A 112 -27.52 -4.49 11.62
CA PHE A 112 -28.79 -4.72 12.28
C PHE A 112 -29.49 -5.97 11.75
N HIS A 113 -30.49 -6.42 12.51
CA HIS A 113 -31.39 -7.48 12.11
C HIS A 113 -32.53 -6.90 11.28
N LEU A 114 -32.72 -7.44 10.09
CA LEU A 114 -33.83 -7.08 9.22
C LEU A 114 -34.80 -8.25 9.12
N ASP A 115 -36.08 -7.98 9.31
CA ASP A 115 -37.13 -8.86 8.82
C ASP A 115 -37.25 -8.70 7.30
N LEU A 116 -36.83 -9.73 6.57
CA LEU A 116 -36.74 -9.72 5.11
C LEU A 116 -38.10 -9.76 4.42
N SER A 117 -39.18 -9.99 5.18
CA SER A 117 -40.56 -9.78 4.70
C SER A 117 -40.89 -8.31 4.43
N ARG A 118 -40.11 -7.37 4.97
CA ARG A 118 -40.30 -5.91 4.85
C ARG A 118 -39.37 -5.28 3.82
N THR A 119 -39.14 -5.96 2.70
CA THR A 119 -38.35 -5.44 1.57
C THR A 119 -39.26 -4.86 0.49
N ASN A 120 -38.78 -3.83 -0.22
CA ASN A 120 -39.50 -3.20 -1.33
C ASN A 120 -38.68 -3.31 -2.62
N VAL A 121 -39.35 -3.29 -3.76
CA VAL A 121 -38.68 -3.20 -5.06
C VAL A 121 -38.95 -1.82 -5.64
N VAL A 122 -37.88 -1.07 -5.92
CA VAL A 122 -37.93 0.27 -6.54
C VAL A 122 -37.10 0.21 -7.81
N ASP A 123 -37.70 0.53 -8.96
CA ASP A 123 -37.06 0.44 -10.30
C ASP A 123 -36.38 -0.91 -10.57
N GLY A 124 -36.98 -2.01 -10.11
CA GLY A 124 -36.46 -3.38 -10.28
C GLY A 124 -35.31 -3.75 -9.32
N GLN A 125 -34.87 -2.84 -8.45
CA GLN A 125 -33.85 -3.08 -7.43
C GLN A 125 -34.50 -3.37 -6.07
N LEU A 126 -34.03 -4.42 -5.39
CA LEU A 126 -34.45 -4.71 -4.02
C LEU A 126 -33.88 -3.62 -3.09
N THR A 127 -34.74 -3.05 -2.25
CA THR A 127 -34.44 -1.92 -1.37
C THR A 127 -35.07 -2.10 0.00
N ILE A 128 -34.50 -1.41 0.98
CA ILE A 128 -34.99 -1.35 2.35
C ILE A 128 -35.07 0.11 2.78
N ILE A 129 -36.05 0.44 3.64
CA ILE A 129 -36.17 1.78 4.21
C ILE A 129 -35.44 1.79 5.54
N VAL A 130 -34.42 2.65 5.64
CA VAL A 130 -33.67 2.88 6.88
C VAL A 130 -33.68 4.38 7.14
N ARG A 131 -34.32 4.80 8.25
CA ARG A 131 -34.48 6.22 8.63
C ARG A 131 -35.00 7.08 7.46
N ASP A 132 -36.10 6.63 6.86
CA ASP A 132 -36.78 7.27 5.73
C ASP A 132 -35.96 7.38 4.43
N LYS A 133 -34.80 6.71 4.35
CA LYS A 133 -33.99 6.59 3.13
C LYS A 133 -34.14 5.20 2.52
N SER A 134 -34.38 5.15 1.21
CA SER A 134 -34.34 3.91 0.45
C SER A 134 -32.90 3.53 0.16
N ILE A 135 -32.46 2.39 0.70
CA ILE A 135 -31.10 1.86 0.54
C ILE A 135 -31.20 0.55 -0.25
N PRO A 136 -30.37 0.36 -1.30
CA PRO A 136 -30.36 -0.87 -2.06
C PRO A 136 -29.85 -2.04 -1.22
N LEU A 137 -30.56 -3.17 -1.32
CA LEU A 137 -30.24 -4.42 -0.65
C LEU A 137 -29.65 -5.42 -1.64
N PHE A 138 -28.47 -5.96 -1.31
CA PHE A 138 -27.78 -6.97 -2.12
C PHE A 138 -27.45 -8.19 -1.26
N TYR A 139 -27.59 -9.38 -1.84
CA TYR A 139 -27.16 -10.63 -1.21
C TYR A 139 -25.71 -10.94 -1.61
N LEU A 140 -24.77 -10.84 -0.67
CA LEU A 140 -23.34 -11.12 -0.88
C LEU A 140 -23.08 -12.50 -1.52
N GLN A 141 -23.92 -13.50 -1.20
CA GLN A 141 -23.83 -14.85 -1.77
C GLN A 141 -23.89 -14.84 -3.30
N ASN A 142 -24.72 -13.97 -3.90
CA ASN A 142 -24.87 -13.91 -5.35
C ASN A 142 -23.62 -13.38 -6.05
N TRP A 143 -22.76 -12.67 -5.32
CA TRP A 143 -21.52 -12.09 -5.85
C TRP A 143 -20.32 -12.98 -5.54
N LEU A 144 -20.24 -13.50 -4.32
CA LEU A 144 -19.04 -14.17 -3.79
C LEU A 144 -19.11 -15.70 -3.84
N ALA A 145 -20.32 -16.29 -3.93
CA ALA A 145 -20.53 -17.73 -3.93
C ALA A 145 -21.22 -18.18 -5.23
N SER A 146 -20.52 -18.02 -6.36
CA SER A 146 -21.04 -18.29 -7.71
C SER A 146 -21.49 -19.73 -7.96
N LYS A 147 -21.00 -20.69 -7.17
CA LYS A 147 -21.41 -22.11 -7.22
C LYS A 147 -22.66 -22.40 -6.38
N SER A 148 -23.10 -21.46 -5.55
CA SER A 148 -24.34 -21.59 -4.77
C SER A 148 -25.53 -21.08 -5.58
N PRO A 149 -26.75 -21.60 -5.35
CA PRO A 149 -27.96 -21.06 -5.95
C PRO A 149 -28.08 -19.56 -5.69
N ARG A 150 -28.49 -18.80 -6.72
CA ARG A 150 -28.79 -17.38 -6.56
C ARG A 150 -29.98 -17.21 -5.62
N VAL A 151 -29.86 -16.24 -4.74
CA VAL A 151 -30.88 -15.86 -3.76
C VAL A 151 -31.51 -14.57 -4.24
N GLU A 152 -32.76 -14.64 -4.69
CA GLU A 152 -33.52 -13.44 -5.09
C GLU A 152 -34.30 -12.87 -3.91
N GLN A 153 -34.79 -13.73 -3.02
CA GLN A 153 -35.46 -13.36 -1.77
C GLN A 153 -35.13 -14.37 -0.67
N ARG A 154 -35.09 -13.91 0.57
CA ARG A 154 -35.06 -14.75 1.77
C ARG A 154 -36.26 -14.40 2.65
N ILE A 155 -36.78 -15.39 3.34
CA ILE A 155 -37.90 -15.23 4.28
C ILE A 155 -37.35 -15.30 5.71
N GLY A 156 -37.90 -14.50 6.61
CA GLY A 156 -37.51 -14.45 8.02
C GLY A 156 -36.46 -13.37 8.31
N HIS A 157 -35.65 -13.59 9.35
CA HIS A 157 -34.65 -12.62 9.80
C HIS A 157 -33.28 -12.83 9.14
N GLY A 158 -32.66 -11.73 8.72
CA GLY A 158 -31.28 -11.70 8.23
C GLY A 158 -30.45 -10.62 8.91
N HIS A 159 -29.13 -10.78 8.85
CA HIS A 159 -28.20 -9.71 9.22
C HIS A 159 -27.94 -8.85 7.99
N VAL A 160 -28.11 -7.53 8.15
CA VAL A 160 -27.77 -6.54 7.12
C VAL A 160 -26.60 -5.73 7.63
N VAL A 161 -25.60 -5.55 6.76
CA VAL A 161 -24.46 -4.69 6.99
C VAL A 161 -24.56 -3.53 6.00
N ILE A 162 -24.73 -2.31 6.49
CA ILE A 162 -24.65 -1.12 5.64
C ILE A 162 -23.19 -0.75 5.51
N VAL A 163 -22.69 -0.74 4.27
CA VAL A 163 -21.33 -0.33 3.96
C VAL A 163 -21.32 0.99 3.19
N GLN A 164 -20.36 1.84 3.48
CA GLN A 164 -20.10 3.06 2.72
C GLN A 164 -19.03 2.79 1.66
N ILE A 165 -19.35 3.11 0.40
CA ILE A 165 -18.43 2.98 -0.73
C ILE A 165 -17.99 4.39 -1.15
N GLY A 166 -16.73 4.73 -0.86
CA GLY A 166 -16.15 6.04 -1.15
C GLY A 166 -16.34 7.09 -0.05
N SER A 167 -15.62 8.20 -0.15
CA SER A 167 -15.72 9.33 0.76
C SER A 167 -16.87 10.25 0.33
N GLN A 168 -17.98 10.23 1.07
CA GLN A 168 -18.89 11.36 1.20
C GLN A 168 -19.08 11.65 2.67
#